data_AF-A0AA85FRU7-F1
#
_entry.id   AF-A0AA85FRU7-F1
#
_cell.length_a   1.000
_cell.length_b   1.000
_cell.length_c   1.000
_cell.angle_alpha   90.00
_cell.angle_beta   90.00
_cell.angle_gamma   90.00
#
_symmetry.space_group_name_H-M   'P 1'
#
loop_
_entity.id
_entity.type
_entity.pdbx_description
1 polymer ?
#
loop_
_entity_poly.entity_id
_entity_poly.type
_entity_poly.pdbx_seq_one_letter_code
_entity_poly.pdbx_strand_id
1 'polypeptide(L)'
;MESNAETDKLPSINTSTLICDCMKNSKTDISKENDGIEDKTDGMSTCLNPNCPYAYLRRNTFTSEAFKIQLKNISRHAGFSVMKKMLQSLNVKFCKIKFPKCGLAFLSFESATDRDYAITVLNGHIWKGSKMEAKIARPHADPLIKRRAECEVQSELLSKEQRIDWLNEPVDLEKAHETLRDSILPLWRLNYDPDQLIEKRNLVLKCLAEIRRRLLLINPEIVNVDSVKFVEEYDSNSQTTICKLAPIIPSPIQTEYRNKSELTIGYDVDGSGPVIGFRYSKYKGGSVAVGSFKSWNFMPRNSTKVINALQNFITACFKGEFEQLPMLDAFDPITYNGNWRHVLIRESRSGDTLVVLYINTYGFTEENMNNLLDELRTWFQTGPGSDSGLTSLYLSICSRSGIKQSDEDLRQVFGKPVSQILLLYYYCYFVRYITIIILKLLVCKYNV
;
A
#
# COMPACT_ATOMS: atom_id res chain seq x y z
N MET A 1 -66.76 -2.70 -17.15
CA MET A 1 -66.07 -3.83 -17.82
C MET A 1 -65.05 -3.22 -18.75
N GLU A 2 -63.86 -3.83 -18.76
CA GLU A 2 -62.64 -3.44 -19.51
C GLU A 2 -61.79 -2.31 -18.93
N SER A 3 -60.70 -2.72 -18.26
CA SER A 3 -59.46 -1.95 -18.17
C SER A 3 -58.29 -2.92 -18.35
N ASN A 4 -57.53 -2.69 -19.43
CA ASN A 4 -56.40 -3.49 -19.88
C ASN A 4 -55.28 -3.57 -18.84
N ALA A 5 -54.82 -4.79 -18.56
CA ALA A 5 -53.60 -5.07 -17.81
C ALA A 5 -52.46 -5.35 -18.80
N GLU A 6 -51.56 -4.38 -18.99
CA GLU A 6 -50.27 -4.63 -19.64
C GLU A 6 -49.30 -5.23 -18.62
N THR A 7 -48.77 -6.40 -18.96
CA THR A 7 -47.79 -7.16 -18.19
C THR A 7 -46.40 -6.68 -18.57
N ASP A 8 -45.77 -5.87 -17.73
CA ASP A 8 -44.36 -5.51 -17.86
C ASP A 8 -43.48 -6.73 -17.57
N LYS A 9 -42.97 -7.33 -18.64
CA LYS A 9 -41.88 -8.32 -18.59
C LYS A 9 -40.58 -7.59 -18.21
N LEU A 10 -40.07 -7.87 -17.01
CA LEU A 10 -38.69 -7.56 -16.64
C LEU A 10 -37.72 -8.18 -17.67
N PRO A 11 -36.78 -7.41 -18.24
CA PRO A 11 -35.76 -7.96 -19.11
C PRO A 11 -34.74 -8.77 -18.28
N SER A 12 -34.53 -10.00 -18.70
CA SER A 12 -33.54 -10.95 -18.21
C SER A 12 -32.12 -10.36 -18.20
N ILE A 13 -31.50 -10.29 -17.03
CA ILE A 13 -30.09 -9.89 -16.89
C ILE A 13 -29.22 -11.05 -17.38
N ASN A 14 -28.65 -10.90 -18.59
CA ASN A 14 -27.60 -11.77 -19.09
C ASN A 14 -26.32 -11.57 -18.25
N THR A 15 -26.05 -12.51 -17.36
CA THR A 15 -24.84 -12.65 -16.54
C THR A 15 -23.64 -13.15 -17.37
N SER A 16 -23.19 -12.38 -18.37
CA SER A 16 -21.99 -12.74 -19.14
C SER A 16 -21.11 -11.56 -19.61
N THR A 17 -20.67 -10.70 -18.69
CA THR A 17 -19.51 -9.83 -18.98
C THR A 17 -18.68 -9.59 -17.70
N LEU A 18 -17.74 -10.51 -17.43
CA LEU A 18 -16.74 -10.41 -16.36
C LEU A 18 -15.89 -9.13 -16.47
N ILE A 19 -15.71 -8.61 -17.70
CA ILE A 19 -14.94 -7.41 -18.00
C ILE A 19 -15.87 -6.26 -18.39
N CYS A 20 -15.79 -5.15 -17.66
CA CYS A 20 -16.52 -3.92 -17.96
C CYS A 20 -15.98 -3.23 -19.23
N ASP A 21 -16.85 -2.78 -20.13
CA ASP A 21 -16.44 -2.07 -21.36
C ASP A 21 -15.64 -0.79 -21.12
N CYS A 22 -15.79 -0.15 -19.94
CA CYS A 22 -14.96 0.98 -19.53
C CYS A 22 -13.46 0.66 -19.46
N MET A 23 -13.08 -0.63 -19.44
CA MET A 23 -11.69 -1.08 -19.53
C MET A 23 -11.05 -0.82 -20.90
N LYS A 24 -11.82 -0.86 -22.01
CA LYS A 24 -11.28 -0.64 -23.36
C LYS A 24 -10.76 0.79 -23.54
N ASN A 25 -11.38 1.76 -22.87
CA ASN A 25 -10.97 3.17 -22.86
C ASN A 25 -9.65 3.42 -22.10
N SER A 26 -9.11 2.44 -21.38
CA SER A 26 -7.83 2.55 -20.67
C SER A 26 -6.60 2.14 -21.51
N LYS A 27 -6.81 1.53 -22.69
CA LYS A 27 -5.71 1.03 -23.55
C LYS A 27 -5.00 2.11 -24.36
N THR A 28 -5.53 3.32 -24.45
CA THR A 28 -4.92 4.47 -25.15
C THR A 28 -3.81 5.17 -24.35
N ASP A 29 -3.47 4.67 -23.16
CA ASP A 29 -2.66 5.40 -22.17
C ASP A 29 -1.14 5.52 -22.41
N ILE A 30 -0.55 5.01 -23.52
CA ILE A 30 0.93 5.07 -23.69
C ILE A 30 1.44 5.56 -25.06
N SER A 31 0.62 5.74 -26.09
CA SER A 31 1.15 6.30 -27.35
C SER A 31 0.06 6.83 -28.29
N LYS A 32 -0.18 8.15 -28.23
CA LYS A 32 -0.22 9.09 -29.37
C LYS A 32 -0.90 10.39 -28.97
N GLU A 33 -0.35 11.47 -29.51
CA GLU A 33 -0.79 12.85 -29.45
C GLU A 33 -2.06 13.08 -30.29
N ASN A 34 -2.76 14.14 -29.86
CA ASN A 34 -3.56 15.11 -30.59
C ASN A 34 -5.03 14.90 -31.01
N ASP A 35 -5.73 16.00 -30.68
CA ASP A 35 -6.83 16.73 -31.31
C ASP A 35 -8.27 16.18 -31.28
N GLY A 36 -9.06 16.87 -30.43
CA GLY A 36 -10.32 17.47 -30.86
C GLY A 36 -11.54 16.57 -30.93
N ILE A 37 -12.13 16.25 -29.77
CA ILE A 37 -13.58 16.19 -29.62
C ILE A 37 -13.92 16.81 -28.26
N GLU A 38 -14.59 17.96 -28.31
CA GLU A 38 -15.35 18.47 -27.17
C GLU A 38 -16.42 17.45 -26.83
N ASP A 39 -16.23 16.75 -25.71
CA ASP A 39 -17.35 16.10 -25.05
C ASP A 39 -17.35 16.58 -23.60
N LYS A 40 -18.26 17.52 -23.33
CA LYS A 40 -18.60 17.95 -21.98
C LYS A 40 -19.24 16.76 -21.29
N THR A 41 -18.43 15.95 -20.62
CA THR A 41 -18.93 14.95 -19.69
C THR A 41 -18.33 15.22 -18.32
N ASP A 42 -19.20 15.66 -17.41
CA ASP A 42 -18.95 15.62 -15.98
C ASP A 42 -18.34 14.26 -15.63
N GLY A 43 -17.19 14.30 -14.93
CA GLY A 43 -16.30 13.16 -14.70
C GLY A 43 -16.83 12.07 -13.77
N MET A 44 -18.12 11.77 -13.83
CA MET A 44 -18.78 10.71 -13.07
C MET A 44 -19.15 9.56 -14.03
N SER A 45 -18.36 8.48 -14.02
CA SER A 45 -18.69 7.29 -14.82
C SER A 45 -20.06 6.75 -14.40
N THR A 46 -21.04 6.72 -15.29
CA THR A 46 -22.41 6.22 -15.02
C THR A 46 -22.53 4.69 -15.03
N CYS A 47 -21.44 3.98 -15.35
CA CYS A 47 -21.44 2.52 -15.49
C CYS A 47 -21.71 1.82 -14.15
N LEU A 48 -22.79 1.03 -14.06
CA LEU A 48 -23.19 0.28 -12.86
C LEU A 48 -22.48 -1.06 -12.66
N ASN A 49 -21.57 -1.46 -13.57
CA ASN A 49 -20.87 -2.74 -13.46
C ASN A 49 -20.01 -2.79 -12.16
N PRO A 50 -20.13 -3.84 -11.31
CA PRO A 50 -19.32 -4.02 -10.10
C PRO A 50 -17.81 -4.03 -10.38
N ASN A 51 -17.39 -4.55 -11.53
CA ASN A 51 -16.01 -4.60 -12.00
C ASN A 51 -15.63 -3.38 -12.86
N CYS A 52 -16.35 -2.26 -12.74
CA CYS A 52 -15.97 -1.04 -13.43
C CYS A 52 -14.68 -0.45 -12.83
N PRO A 53 -13.62 -0.20 -13.62
CA PRO A 53 -12.36 0.36 -13.14
C PRO A 53 -12.49 1.76 -12.53
N TYR A 54 -13.61 2.45 -12.78
CA TYR A 54 -13.90 3.79 -12.29
C TYR A 54 -14.99 3.80 -11.21
N ALA A 55 -15.46 2.63 -10.75
CA ALA A 55 -16.51 2.52 -9.74
C ALA A 55 -16.17 3.28 -8.43
N TYR A 56 -14.88 3.40 -8.11
CA TYR A 56 -14.41 4.11 -6.93
C TYR A 56 -14.67 5.63 -6.98
N LEU A 57 -14.89 6.23 -8.16
CA LEU A 57 -15.20 7.66 -8.30
C LEU A 57 -16.63 8.00 -7.89
N ARG A 58 -17.54 7.03 -7.96
CA ARG A 58 -18.96 7.21 -7.61
C ARG A 58 -19.24 7.21 -6.11
N ARG A 59 -18.23 6.87 -5.30
CA ARG A 59 -18.39 6.68 -3.86
C ARG A 59 -18.46 8.04 -3.18
N ASN A 60 -19.29 8.14 -2.14
CA ASN A 60 -19.38 9.34 -1.30
C ASN A 60 -18.17 9.46 -0.33
N THR A 61 -16.98 9.07 -0.77
CA THR A 61 -15.75 9.00 0.01
C THR A 61 -14.63 9.70 -0.74
N PHE A 62 -13.75 10.39 0.01
CA PHE A 62 -12.63 11.11 -0.60
C PHE A 62 -11.76 10.18 -1.46
N THR A 63 -11.60 10.55 -2.74
CA THR A 63 -10.65 9.93 -3.66
C THR A 63 -9.79 11.02 -4.29
N SER A 64 -8.47 10.80 -4.30
CA SER A 64 -7.50 11.77 -4.88
C SER A 64 -7.66 11.95 -6.40
N GLU A 65 -8.52 11.16 -7.05
CA GLU A 65 -8.74 11.19 -8.50
C GLU A 65 -10.05 11.90 -8.90
N ALA A 66 -11.05 12.06 -8.01
CA ALA A 66 -12.34 12.69 -8.36
C ALA A 66 -12.17 14.17 -8.70
N PHE A 67 -11.44 14.90 -7.85
CA PHE A 67 -11.16 16.32 -8.06
C PHE A 67 -9.67 16.51 -8.26
N LYS A 68 -9.19 16.14 -9.44
CA LYS A 68 -7.76 16.18 -9.79
C LYS A 68 -7.52 17.03 -11.01
N ILE A 69 -6.47 17.85 -10.96
CA ILE A 69 -6.01 18.62 -12.12
C ILE A 69 -4.60 18.19 -12.50
N GLN A 70 -4.31 18.33 -13.78
CA GLN A 70 -3.01 18.16 -14.40
C GLN A 70 -2.43 19.54 -14.68
N LEU A 71 -1.22 19.79 -14.17
CA LEU A 71 -0.45 21.00 -14.41
C LEU A 71 0.76 20.67 -15.29
N LYS A 72 0.84 21.30 -16.46
CA LYS A 72 1.99 21.21 -17.38
C LYS A 72 2.80 22.51 -17.36
N ASN A 73 3.99 22.46 -17.98
CA ASN A 73 4.94 23.58 -18.09
C ASN A 73 5.47 24.08 -16.74
N ILE A 74 5.69 23.15 -15.81
CA ILE A 74 6.31 23.46 -14.53
C ILE A 74 7.83 23.53 -14.69
N SER A 75 8.46 24.50 -14.03
CA SER A 75 9.93 24.59 -14.00
C SER A 75 10.57 23.27 -13.53
N ARG A 76 11.59 22.79 -14.25
CA ARG A 76 12.28 21.51 -13.96
C ARG A 76 12.90 21.45 -12.56
N HIS A 77 13.17 22.60 -11.95
CA HIS A 77 13.76 22.72 -10.62
C HIS A 77 12.72 23.01 -9.52
N ALA A 78 11.43 23.04 -9.85
CA ALA A 78 10.37 23.26 -8.88
C ALA A 78 10.05 21.98 -8.09
N GLY A 79 10.71 21.83 -6.94
CA GLY A 79 10.35 20.79 -5.96
C GLY A 79 9.05 21.09 -5.20
N PHE A 80 8.61 20.11 -4.41
CA PHE A 80 7.38 20.19 -3.61
C PHE A 80 7.27 21.45 -2.74
N SER A 81 8.35 21.83 -2.04
CA SER A 81 8.36 22.99 -1.15
C SER A 81 8.11 24.31 -1.89
N VAL A 82 8.68 24.45 -3.09
CA VAL A 82 8.58 25.64 -3.92
C VAL A 82 7.17 25.76 -4.51
N MET A 83 6.61 24.66 -5.00
CA MET A 83 5.24 24.61 -5.51
C MET A 83 4.21 24.88 -4.42
N LYS A 84 4.40 24.29 -3.22
CA LYS A 84 3.51 24.51 -2.07
C LYS A 84 3.42 25.99 -1.72
N LYS A 85 4.55 26.70 -1.64
CA LYS A 85 4.57 28.15 -1.36
C LYS A 85 3.83 28.95 -2.42
N MET A 86 4.01 28.62 -3.70
CA MET A 86 3.31 29.28 -4.81
C MET A 86 1.79 29.06 -4.76
N LEU A 87 1.34 27.83 -4.48
CA LEU A 87 -0.10 27.55 -4.34
C LEU A 87 -0.71 28.28 -3.14
N GLN A 88 0.02 28.36 -2.02
CA GLN A 88 -0.41 29.11 -0.85
C GLN A 88 -0.50 30.62 -1.11
N SER A 89 0.45 31.21 -1.86
CA SER A 89 0.37 32.63 -2.22
C SER A 89 -0.80 32.96 -3.15
N LEU A 90 -1.27 31.98 -3.93
CA LEU A 90 -2.43 32.10 -4.80
C LEU A 90 -3.74 31.66 -4.10
N ASN A 91 -3.70 31.43 -2.79
CA ASN A 91 -4.83 30.97 -1.97
C ASN A 91 -5.50 29.69 -2.49
N VAL A 92 -4.76 28.84 -3.19
CA VAL A 92 -5.26 27.56 -3.71
C VAL A 92 -5.20 26.52 -2.59
N LYS A 93 -6.37 26.07 -2.13
CA LYS A 93 -6.49 24.95 -1.19
C LYS A 93 -6.26 23.63 -1.93
N PHE A 94 -5.35 22.79 -1.45
CA PHE A 94 -5.05 21.50 -2.08
C PHE A 94 -4.79 20.42 -1.03
N CYS A 95 -5.12 19.17 -1.33
CA CYS A 95 -4.85 18.03 -0.44
C CYS A 95 -3.47 17.41 -0.73
N LYS A 96 -3.13 17.28 -2.01
CA LYS A 96 -1.99 16.46 -2.45
C LYS A 96 -1.35 17.04 -3.71
N ILE A 97 -0.02 17.00 -3.73
CA ILE A 97 0.81 17.35 -4.89
C ILE A 97 1.63 16.12 -5.27
N LYS A 98 1.63 15.73 -6.55
CA LYS A 98 2.49 14.67 -7.09
C LYS A 98 3.27 15.16 -8.31
N PHE A 99 4.55 14.84 -8.37
CA PHE A 99 5.43 15.09 -9.52
C PHE A 99 5.84 13.76 -10.17
N PRO A 100 5.06 13.25 -11.14
CA PRO A 100 5.39 11.99 -11.81
C PRO A 100 6.61 12.10 -12.74
N LYS A 101 6.79 13.27 -13.38
CA LYS A 101 7.86 13.57 -14.34
C LYS A 101 8.22 15.06 -14.24
N CYS A 102 9.43 15.43 -14.64
CA CYS A 102 9.82 16.83 -14.73
C CYS A 102 8.88 17.59 -15.66
N GLY A 103 8.41 18.77 -15.23
CA GLY A 103 7.48 19.60 -16.00
C GLY A 103 6.01 19.24 -15.88
N LEU A 104 5.67 18.19 -15.12
CA LEU A 104 4.30 17.73 -14.91
C LEU A 104 4.00 17.59 -13.40
N ALA A 105 2.87 18.13 -12.96
CA ALA A 105 2.35 17.85 -11.62
C ALA A 105 0.86 17.51 -11.66
N PHE A 106 0.43 16.78 -10.64
CA PHE A 106 -0.98 16.54 -10.36
C PHE A 106 -1.33 17.14 -8.99
N LEU A 107 -2.40 17.94 -8.96
CA LEU A 107 -2.99 18.43 -7.71
C LEU A 107 -4.34 17.75 -7.47
N SER A 108 -4.58 17.32 -6.24
CA SER A 108 -5.87 16.76 -5.79
C SER A 108 -6.54 17.71 -4.80
N PHE A 109 -7.85 17.82 -4.89
CA PHE A 109 -8.71 18.75 -4.14
C PHE A 109 -9.81 17.99 -3.39
N GLU A 110 -10.40 18.61 -2.35
CA GLU A 110 -11.50 18.01 -1.57
C GLU A 110 -12.85 18.20 -2.24
N SER A 111 -13.00 19.29 -2.99
CA SER A 111 -14.26 19.69 -3.61
C SER A 111 -14.08 20.04 -5.08
N ALA A 112 -15.18 19.94 -5.84
CA ALA A 112 -15.22 20.44 -7.21
C ALA A 112 -14.99 21.94 -7.28
N THR A 113 -15.51 22.70 -6.30
CA THR A 113 -15.37 24.16 -6.22
C THR A 113 -13.91 24.59 -6.07
N ASP A 114 -13.14 23.93 -5.20
CA ASP A 114 -11.71 24.24 -5.02
C ASP A 114 -10.88 23.86 -6.25
N ARG A 115 -11.24 22.74 -6.92
CA ARG A 115 -10.63 22.32 -8.19
C ARG A 115 -10.86 23.35 -9.28
N ASP A 116 -12.09 23.81 -9.44
CA ASP A 116 -12.46 24.73 -10.52
C ASP A 116 -11.87 26.11 -10.27
N TYR A 117 -11.84 26.57 -9.02
CA TYR A 117 -11.07 27.75 -8.61
C TYR A 117 -9.57 27.60 -8.92
N ALA A 118 -8.97 26.44 -8.64
CA ALA A 118 -7.57 26.22 -8.97
C ALA A 118 -7.30 26.26 -10.47
N ILE A 119 -8.22 25.78 -11.31
CA ILE A 119 -8.10 25.85 -12.77
C ILE A 119 -8.15 27.30 -13.24
N THR A 120 -9.09 28.10 -12.74
CA THR A 120 -9.22 29.51 -13.15
C THR A 120 -7.99 30.33 -12.76
N VAL A 121 -7.41 30.05 -11.58
CA VAL A 121 -6.23 30.77 -11.09
C VAL A 121 -4.93 30.30 -11.73
N LEU A 122 -4.76 29.00 -11.97
CA LEU A 122 -3.48 28.43 -12.42
C LEU A 122 -3.35 28.37 -13.94
N ASN A 123 -4.46 28.26 -14.67
CA ASN A 123 -4.41 28.18 -16.12
C ASN A 123 -3.98 29.54 -16.71
N GLY A 124 -2.82 29.56 -17.37
CA GLY A 124 -2.25 30.78 -17.94
C GLY A 124 -1.44 31.63 -16.96
N HIS A 125 -1.32 31.23 -15.69
CA HIS A 125 -0.46 31.91 -14.73
C HIS A 125 1.01 31.77 -15.13
N ILE A 126 1.73 32.90 -15.17
CA ILE A 126 3.16 32.93 -15.52
C ILE A 126 3.95 32.67 -14.25
N TRP A 127 4.70 31.57 -14.24
CA TRP A 127 5.57 31.21 -13.12
C TRP A 127 6.97 30.86 -13.61
N LYS A 128 7.98 31.56 -13.07
CA LYS A 128 9.40 31.40 -13.45
C LYS A 128 9.62 31.45 -14.97
N GLY A 129 8.94 32.39 -15.64
CA GLY A 129 9.06 32.61 -17.09
C GLY A 129 8.29 31.62 -17.97
N SER A 130 7.57 30.65 -17.40
CA SER A 130 6.74 29.70 -18.15
C SER A 130 5.25 29.89 -17.85
N LYS A 131 4.43 29.85 -18.89
CA LYS A 131 2.96 29.90 -18.76
C LYS A 131 2.45 28.49 -18.42
N MET A 132 1.86 28.34 -17.23
CA MET A 132 1.33 27.06 -16.79
C MET A 132 0.02 26.73 -17.50
N GLU A 133 -0.18 25.45 -17.77
CA GLU A 133 -1.42 24.91 -18.35
C GLU A 133 -2.09 24.02 -17.30
N ALA A 134 -3.31 24.36 -16.91
CA ALA A 134 -4.09 23.60 -15.94
C ALA A 134 -5.32 23.00 -16.62
N LYS A 135 -5.44 21.67 -16.57
CA LYS A 135 -6.57 20.92 -17.13
C LYS A 135 -7.10 19.92 -16.11
N ILE A 136 -8.38 19.56 -16.21
CA ILE A 136 -8.94 18.45 -15.45
C ILE A 136 -8.15 17.18 -15.82
N ALA A 137 -7.64 16.47 -14.81
CA ALA A 137 -6.92 15.23 -15.02
C ALA A 137 -7.93 14.09 -15.28
N ARG A 138 -7.64 13.25 -16.28
CA ARG A 138 -8.39 12.01 -16.45
C ARG A 138 -8.14 11.10 -15.24
N PRO A 139 -9.19 10.55 -14.61
CA PRO A 139 -9.02 9.63 -13.50
C PRO A 139 -8.35 8.35 -13.98
N HIS A 140 -7.46 7.79 -13.15
CA HIS A 140 -6.79 6.55 -13.50
C HIS A 140 -7.67 5.34 -13.21
N ALA A 141 -7.72 4.35 -14.10
CA ALA A 141 -8.38 3.08 -13.82
C ALA A 141 -7.86 2.46 -12.52
N ASP A 142 -8.74 1.84 -11.72
CA ASP A 142 -8.36 1.12 -10.52
C ASP A 142 -7.30 0.05 -10.89
N PRO A 143 -6.07 0.12 -10.33
CA PRO A 143 -4.98 -0.78 -10.72
C PRO A 143 -5.27 -2.26 -10.46
N LEU A 144 -6.06 -2.58 -9.44
CA LEU A 144 -6.44 -3.94 -9.12
C LEU A 144 -7.42 -4.48 -10.15
N ILE A 145 -8.49 -3.73 -10.43
CA ILE A 145 -9.50 -4.12 -11.43
C ILE A 145 -8.86 -4.25 -12.81
N LYS A 146 -7.96 -3.31 -13.14
CA LYS A 146 -7.16 -3.37 -14.37
C LYS A 146 -6.32 -4.63 -14.44
N ARG A 147 -5.59 -4.96 -13.37
CA ARG A 147 -4.72 -6.15 -13.37
C ARG A 147 -5.52 -7.45 -13.45
N ARG A 148 -6.68 -7.54 -12.78
CA ARG A 148 -7.58 -8.71 -12.88
C ARG A 148 -8.06 -8.93 -14.32
N ALA A 149 -8.55 -7.88 -14.96
CA ALA A 149 -8.99 -7.96 -16.36
C ALA A 149 -7.84 -8.32 -17.33
N GLU A 150 -6.62 -7.82 -17.10
CA GLU A 150 -5.44 -8.23 -17.87
C GLU A 150 -5.11 -9.72 -17.72
N CYS A 151 -5.18 -10.24 -16.49
CA CYS A 151 -4.93 -11.65 -16.19
C CYS A 151 -6.02 -12.57 -16.79
N GLU A 152 -7.29 -12.17 -16.72
CA GLU A 152 -8.42 -12.90 -17.32
C GLU A 152 -8.23 -13.02 -18.84
N VAL A 153 -7.93 -11.91 -19.53
CA VAL A 153 -7.65 -11.94 -20.98
C VAL A 153 -6.45 -12.84 -21.28
N GLN A 154 -5.40 -12.80 -20.47
CA GLN A 154 -4.23 -13.66 -20.67
C GLN A 154 -4.58 -15.15 -20.46
N SER A 155 -5.43 -15.48 -19.49
CA SER A 155 -5.93 -16.85 -19.29
C SER A 155 -6.84 -17.32 -20.41
N GLU A 156 -7.72 -16.45 -20.93
CA GLU A 156 -8.57 -16.77 -22.08
C GLU A 156 -7.75 -17.03 -23.36
N LEU A 157 -6.66 -16.27 -23.56
CA LEU A 157 -5.74 -16.50 -24.68
C LEU A 157 -5.00 -17.83 -24.54
N LEU A 158 -4.47 -18.15 -23.35
CA LEU A 158 -3.80 -19.43 -23.09
C LEU A 158 -4.76 -20.63 -23.21
N SER A 159 -6.04 -20.45 -22.87
CA SER A 159 -7.07 -21.50 -22.98
C SER A 159 -7.54 -21.80 -24.41
N LYS A 160 -7.11 -21.03 -25.42
CA LYS A 160 -7.38 -21.33 -26.83
C LYS A 160 -6.36 -22.29 -27.45
N GLU A 161 -5.15 -22.42 -26.90
CA GLU A 161 -4.16 -23.41 -27.37
C GLU A 161 -4.19 -24.74 -26.60
N GLN A 162 -4.83 -24.83 -25.43
CA GLN A 162 -4.92 -26.07 -24.64
C GLN A 162 -6.32 -26.27 -24.08
N ARG A 163 -7.26 -26.72 -24.92
CA ARG A 163 -8.53 -27.28 -24.46
C ARG A 163 -8.27 -28.71 -23.95
N ILE A 164 -8.14 -28.84 -22.63
CA ILE A 164 -8.70 -29.88 -21.74
C ILE A 164 -8.01 -29.69 -20.37
N ASP A 165 -8.81 -29.64 -19.30
CA ASP A 165 -8.44 -29.91 -17.89
C ASP A 165 -7.99 -28.82 -16.88
N TRP A 166 -8.21 -27.51 -17.09
CA TRP A 166 -7.90 -26.50 -16.04
C TRP A 166 -9.12 -25.92 -15.30
N LEU A 167 -10.35 -26.26 -15.67
CA LEU A 167 -11.57 -25.68 -15.08
C LEU A 167 -11.96 -26.26 -13.71
N ASN A 168 -11.19 -27.22 -13.17
CA ASN A 168 -11.44 -27.86 -11.87
C ASN A 168 -10.19 -28.02 -10.99
N GLU A 169 -9.03 -27.45 -11.36
CA GLU A 169 -7.89 -27.54 -10.45
C GLU A 169 -8.11 -26.59 -9.27
N PRO A 170 -8.17 -27.10 -8.02
CA PRO A 170 -8.22 -26.24 -6.84
C PRO A 170 -7.00 -25.33 -6.84
N VAL A 171 -7.16 -24.09 -6.37
CA VAL A 171 -6.04 -23.18 -6.16
C VAL A 171 -4.98 -23.93 -5.34
N ASP A 172 -3.78 -24.08 -5.89
CA ASP A 172 -2.65 -24.68 -5.19
C ASP A 172 -2.25 -23.78 -4.02
N LEU A 173 -2.89 -24.03 -2.87
CA LEU A 173 -2.72 -23.28 -1.64
C LEU A 173 -1.27 -23.31 -1.18
N GLU A 174 -0.58 -24.43 -1.33
CA GLU A 174 0.81 -24.57 -0.91
C GLU A 174 1.70 -23.65 -1.73
N LYS A 175 1.57 -23.66 -3.06
CA LYS A 175 2.33 -22.78 -3.95
C LYS A 175 2.00 -21.30 -3.72
N ALA A 176 0.74 -20.97 -3.42
CA ALA A 176 0.35 -19.62 -3.04
C ALA A 176 1.08 -19.20 -1.76
N HIS A 177 1.10 -20.06 -0.74
CA HIS A 177 1.79 -19.84 0.53
C HIS A 177 3.31 -19.73 0.36
N GLU A 178 3.94 -20.51 -0.51
CA GLU A 178 5.35 -20.36 -0.86
C GLU A 178 5.64 -19.00 -1.50
N THR A 179 4.79 -18.58 -2.45
CA THR A 179 4.90 -17.27 -3.10
C THR A 179 4.76 -16.14 -2.07
N LEU A 180 3.87 -16.30 -1.08
CA LEU A 180 3.75 -15.36 0.02
C LEU A 180 5.02 -15.34 0.87
N ARG A 181 5.59 -16.50 1.19
CA ARG A 181 6.84 -16.63 1.93
C ARG A 181 8.01 -15.98 1.18
N ASP A 182 8.04 -16.06 -0.15
CA ASP A 182 9.04 -15.40 -1.00
C ASP A 182 8.97 -13.88 -0.92
N SER A 183 7.75 -13.35 -0.80
CA SER A 183 7.54 -11.91 -0.62
C SER A 183 8.01 -11.42 0.75
N ILE A 184 7.77 -12.20 1.81
CA ILE A 184 8.06 -11.80 3.20
C ILE A 184 9.49 -12.13 3.63
N LEU A 185 10.02 -13.28 3.20
CA LEU A 185 11.31 -13.85 3.59
C LEU A 185 12.10 -14.29 2.34
N PRO A 186 12.46 -13.41 1.40
CA PRO A 186 12.94 -13.78 0.05
C PRO A 186 14.14 -14.73 -0.03
N LEU A 187 14.94 -14.84 1.04
CA LEU A 187 16.10 -15.73 1.10
C LEU A 187 15.89 -16.96 1.99
N TRP A 188 14.63 -17.30 2.32
CA TRP A 188 14.31 -18.37 3.29
C TRP A 188 14.77 -19.78 2.87
N ARG A 189 15.00 -19.99 1.57
CA ARG A 189 15.51 -21.27 1.02
C ARG A 189 17.03 -21.42 1.11
N LEU A 190 17.74 -20.35 1.49
CA LEU A 190 19.19 -20.34 1.60
C LEU A 190 19.62 -20.50 3.05
N ASN A 191 20.73 -21.19 3.29
CA ASN A 191 21.35 -21.21 4.60
C ASN A 191 21.80 -19.80 4.97
N TYR A 192 21.66 -19.45 6.25
CA TYR A 192 21.95 -18.09 6.70
C TYR A 192 23.41 -17.69 6.39
N ASP A 193 24.35 -18.54 6.74
CA ASP A 193 25.78 -18.38 6.51
C ASP A 193 26.30 -19.64 5.79
N PRO A 194 26.96 -19.53 4.63
CA PRO A 194 27.35 -18.28 3.97
C PRO A 194 26.34 -17.74 2.97
N ASP A 195 25.38 -18.54 2.51
CA ASP A 195 24.60 -18.26 1.29
C ASP A 195 23.82 -16.93 1.34
N GLN A 196 23.05 -16.67 2.41
CA GLN A 196 22.33 -15.39 2.52
C GLN A 196 23.26 -14.19 2.69
N LEU A 197 24.41 -14.37 3.36
CA LEU A 197 25.40 -13.30 3.52
C LEU A 197 26.06 -12.96 2.18
N ILE A 198 26.39 -13.98 1.39
CA ILE A 198 26.94 -13.81 0.04
C ILE A 198 25.94 -13.07 -0.86
N GLU A 199 24.67 -13.49 -0.89
CA GLU A 199 23.63 -12.82 -1.69
C GLU A 199 23.45 -11.35 -1.31
N LYS A 200 23.41 -11.04 -0.01
CA LYS A 200 23.32 -9.66 0.48
C LYS A 200 24.56 -8.86 0.09
N ARG A 201 25.76 -9.43 0.16
CA ARG A 201 27.01 -8.76 -0.23
C ARG A 201 27.00 -8.44 -1.71
N ASN A 202 26.65 -9.42 -2.55
CA ASN A 202 26.57 -9.27 -4.00
C ASN A 202 25.58 -8.18 -4.42
N LEU A 203 24.43 -8.09 -3.75
CA LEU A 203 23.45 -7.02 -3.99
C LEU A 203 24.03 -5.62 -3.70
N VAL A 204 24.75 -5.46 -2.60
CA VAL A 204 25.38 -4.19 -2.25
C VAL A 204 26.48 -3.83 -3.25
N LEU A 205 27.32 -4.80 -3.62
CA LEU A 205 28.39 -4.58 -4.61
C LEU A 205 27.84 -4.14 -5.98
N LYS A 206 26.77 -4.79 -6.47
CA LYS A 206 26.06 -4.38 -7.69
C LYS A 206 25.58 -2.92 -7.61
N CYS A 207 25.00 -2.52 -6.48
CA CYS A 207 24.60 -1.12 -6.27
C CYS A 207 25.79 -0.15 -6.27
N LEU A 208 26.92 -0.53 -5.65
CA LEU A 208 28.12 0.31 -5.61
C LEU A 208 28.76 0.47 -6.99
N ALA A 209 28.78 -0.58 -7.81
CA ALA A 209 29.22 -0.52 -9.21
C ALA A 209 28.31 0.39 -10.06
N GLU A 210 26.99 0.29 -9.89
CA GLU A 210 26.04 1.16 -10.59
C GLU A 210 26.18 2.64 -10.18
N ILE A 211 26.42 2.91 -8.89
CA ILE A 211 26.70 4.26 -8.39
C ILE A 211 27.97 4.81 -9.05
N ARG A 212 29.06 4.02 -9.07
CA ARG A 212 30.31 4.40 -9.74
C ARG A 212 30.03 4.78 -11.20
N ARG A 213 29.35 3.91 -11.94
CA ARG A 213 29.02 4.11 -13.35
C ARG A 213 28.27 5.42 -13.57
N ARG A 214 27.23 5.70 -12.77
CA ARG A 214 26.46 6.94 -12.86
C ARG A 214 27.27 8.19 -12.51
N LEU A 215 28.12 8.10 -11.49
CA LEU A 215 28.96 9.21 -11.07
C LEU A 215 29.97 9.60 -12.15
N LEU A 216 30.62 8.62 -12.77
CA LEU A 216 31.57 8.84 -13.86
C LEU A 216 30.89 9.38 -15.13
N LEU A 217 29.64 8.98 -15.40
CA LEU A 217 28.88 9.53 -16.53
C LEU A 217 28.54 11.01 -16.37
N ILE A 218 28.31 11.46 -15.13
CA ILE A 218 27.96 12.86 -14.84
C ILE A 218 29.22 13.72 -14.71
N ASN A 219 30.28 13.16 -14.13
CA ASN A 219 31.53 13.87 -13.85
C ASN A 219 32.74 13.07 -14.39
N PRO A 220 33.02 13.13 -15.70
CA PRO A 220 34.12 12.38 -16.31
C PRO A 220 35.49 12.70 -15.71
N GLU A 221 35.69 13.93 -15.25
CA GLU A 221 36.95 14.41 -14.65
C GLU A 221 37.33 13.67 -13.36
N ILE A 222 36.35 13.09 -12.65
CA ILE A 222 36.57 12.39 -11.38
C ILE A 222 37.27 11.02 -11.59
N VAL A 223 37.32 10.50 -12.81
CA VAL A 223 38.01 9.24 -13.14
C VAL A 223 39.48 9.25 -12.69
N ASN A 224 40.13 10.42 -12.77
CA ASN A 224 41.55 10.57 -12.47
C ASN A 224 41.87 10.76 -10.98
N VAL A 225 40.86 10.82 -10.11
CA VAL A 225 41.07 10.89 -8.66
C VAL A 225 41.52 9.51 -8.16
N ASP A 226 42.63 9.46 -7.44
CA ASP A 226 43.23 8.20 -6.95
C ASP A 226 42.23 7.32 -6.18
N SER A 227 41.34 7.93 -5.40
CA SER A 227 40.29 7.24 -4.65
C SER A 227 39.28 6.48 -5.52
N VAL A 228 39.13 6.89 -6.78
CA VAL A 228 38.25 6.24 -7.77
C VAL A 228 39.06 5.31 -8.67
N LYS A 229 40.31 5.64 -8.96
CA LYS A 229 41.19 4.86 -9.83
C LYS A 229 41.66 3.54 -9.20
N PHE A 230 41.91 3.52 -7.89
CA PHE A 230 42.53 2.38 -7.19
C PHE A 230 41.58 1.63 -6.25
N VAL A 231 40.39 1.25 -6.74
CA VAL A 231 39.44 0.42 -5.98
C VAL A 231 39.55 -1.04 -6.41
N GLU A 232 40.10 -1.87 -5.53
CA GLU A 232 40.17 -3.34 -5.71
C GLU A 232 38.93 -4.02 -5.11
N GLU A 233 37.74 -3.64 -5.56
CA GLU A 233 36.50 -4.30 -5.17
C GLU A 233 35.58 -4.34 -6.38
N TYR A 234 34.97 -5.50 -6.60
CA TYR A 234 34.21 -5.81 -7.80
C TYR A 234 32.87 -6.43 -7.42
N ASP A 235 31.85 -6.17 -8.24
CA ASP A 235 30.60 -6.92 -8.14
C ASP A 235 30.72 -8.33 -8.73
N SER A 236 29.61 -9.08 -8.68
CA SER A 236 29.55 -10.45 -9.22
C SER A 236 29.80 -10.53 -10.73
N ASN A 237 29.73 -9.40 -11.45
CA ASN A 237 29.95 -9.29 -12.89
C ASN A 237 31.32 -8.67 -13.21
N SER A 238 32.24 -8.65 -12.23
CA SER A 238 33.58 -8.05 -12.36
C SER A 238 33.57 -6.55 -12.66
N GLN A 239 32.50 -5.83 -12.32
CA GLN A 239 32.45 -4.36 -12.45
C GLN A 239 33.06 -3.71 -11.21
N THR A 240 34.00 -2.79 -11.41
CA THR A 240 34.65 -2.04 -10.33
C THR A 240 33.62 -1.23 -9.55
N THR A 241 33.69 -1.29 -8.22
CA THR A 241 32.83 -0.51 -7.34
C THR A 241 33.42 0.89 -7.06
N ILE A 242 32.64 1.76 -6.42
CA ILE A 242 33.12 3.09 -6.01
C ILE A 242 34.00 3.03 -4.73
N CYS A 243 33.90 1.96 -3.94
CA CYS A 243 34.67 1.77 -2.71
C CYS A 243 34.70 0.30 -2.27
N LYS A 244 35.66 -0.06 -1.41
CA LYS A 244 35.73 -1.37 -0.75
C LYS A 244 34.54 -1.57 0.20
N LEU A 245 34.00 -2.79 0.23
CA LEU A 245 32.86 -3.14 1.08
C LEU A 245 33.33 -3.97 2.27
N ALA A 246 33.16 -3.44 3.48
CA ALA A 246 33.41 -4.17 4.72
C ALA A 246 32.60 -5.48 4.79
N PRO A 247 33.06 -6.51 5.52
CA PRO A 247 32.30 -7.74 5.71
C PRO A 247 30.90 -7.46 6.28
N ILE A 248 29.91 -8.28 5.89
CA ILE A 248 28.58 -8.20 6.49
C ILE A 248 28.65 -8.72 7.91
N ILE A 249 28.15 -7.93 8.85
CA ILE A 249 28.02 -8.35 10.25
C ILE A 249 26.81 -9.29 10.35
N PRO A 250 27.00 -10.57 10.71
CA PRO A 250 25.90 -11.49 10.87
C PRO A 250 25.04 -11.11 12.09
N SER A 251 23.74 -11.40 11.98
CA SER A 251 22.79 -11.25 13.07
C SER A 251 23.08 -12.31 14.14
N PRO A 252 23.07 -11.95 15.43
CA PRO A 252 23.24 -12.92 16.51
C PRO A 252 22.05 -13.89 16.64
N ILE A 253 20.90 -13.52 16.07
CA ILE A 253 19.67 -14.34 16.04
C ILE A 253 19.13 -14.45 14.62
N GLN A 254 18.66 -15.64 14.25
CA GLN A 254 18.16 -15.94 12.89
C GLN A 254 16.64 -16.17 12.86
N THR A 255 16.06 -16.51 14.00
CA THR A 255 14.61 -16.67 14.21
C THR A 255 14.13 -15.66 15.23
N GLU A 256 12.82 -15.41 15.25
CA GLU A 256 12.16 -14.59 16.28
C GLU A 256 12.71 -13.16 16.38
N TYR A 257 13.34 -12.66 15.30
CA TYR A 257 14.05 -11.38 15.28
C TYR A 257 13.13 -10.18 15.04
N ARG A 258 11.90 -10.40 14.53
CA ARG A 258 11.01 -9.32 14.10
C ARG A 258 10.11 -8.84 15.23
N ASN A 259 10.61 -7.86 15.98
CA ASN A 259 9.90 -7.27 17.11
C ASN A 259 8.75 -6.29 16.74
N LYS A 260 8.52 -6.03 15.44
CA LYS A 260 7.39 -5.22 14.94
C LYS A 260 6.84 -5.85 13.66
N SER A 261 5.55 -6.14 13.64
CA SER A 261 4.84 -6.66 12.47
C SER A 261 3.52 -5.93 12.26
N GLU A 262 3.22 -5.59 11.01
CA GLU A 262 1.94 -5.07 10.57
C GLU A 262 1.29 -6.13 9.68
N LEU A 263 0.15 -6.66 10.12
CA LEU A 263 -0.55 -7.80 9.55
C LEU A 263 -1.92 -7.34 9.03
N THR A 264 -2.33 -7.75 7.84
CA THR A 264 -3.66 -7.44 7.29
C THR A 264 -4.67 -8.47 7.78
N ILE A 265 -5.93 -8.07 7.93
CA ILE A 265 -7.06 -8.97 8.18
C ILE A 265 -7.85 -9.08 6.88
N GLY A 266 -8.09 -10.30 6.40
CA GLY A 266 -8.73 -10.53 5.10
C GLY A 266 -9.12 -11.99 4.90
N TYR A 267 -9.59 -12.31 3.70
CA TYR A 267 -9.89 -13.68 3.28
C TYR A 267 -8.70 -14.28 2.53
N ASP A 268 -8.49 -15.58 2.69
CA ASP A 268 -7.47 -16.32 1.96
C ASP A 268 -7.88 -16.52 0.49
N VAL A 269 -6.99 -17.08 -0.33
CA VAL A 269 -7.21 -17.25 -1.78
C VAL A 269 -8.36 -18.21 -2.12
N ASP A 270 -8.70 -19.13 -1.22
CA ASP A 270 -9.85 -20.02 -1.32
C ASP A 270 -11.15 -19.42 -0.77
N GLY A 271 -11.10 -18.18 -0.25
CA GLY A 271 -12.23 -17.51 0.40
C GLY A 271 -12.42 -17.90 1.88
N SER A 272 -11.55 -18.72 2.45
CA SER A 272 -11.58 -19.02 3.89
C SER A 272 -11.14 -17.81 4.72
N GLY A 273 -11.72 -17.64 5.92
CA GLY A 273 -11.37 -16.55 6.81
C GLY A 273 -12.54 -16.06 7.66
N PRO A 274 -12.42 -14.88 8.30
CA PRO A 274 -11.28 -13.96 8.23
C PRO A 274 -9.95 -14.49 8.81
N VAL A 275 -8.82 -14.13 8.20
CA VAL A 275 -7.46 -14.51 8.58
C VAL A 275 -6.60 -13.27 8.87
N ILE A 276 -5.78 -13.32 9.92
CA ILE A 276 -4.71 -12.35 10.19
C ILE A 276 -3.42 -12.82 9.51
N GLY A 277 -2.89 -12.04 8.59
CA GLY A 277 -1.64 -12.38 7.93
C GLY A 277 -1.10 -11.35 6.94
N PHE A 278 -0.54 -11.82 5.83
CA PHE A 278 0.08 -10.96 4.82
C PHE A 278 -0.65 -11.10 3.49
N ARG A 279 -0.69 -10.01 2.72
CA ARG A 279 -1.28 -10.06 1.38
C ARG A 279 -0.37 -10.81 0.42
N TYR A 280 -0.94 -11.67 -0.41
CA TYR A 280 -0.23 -12.38 -1.48
C TYR A 280 0.40 -11.43 -2.50
N SER A 281 -0.20 -10.26 -2.71
CA SER A 281 0.38 -9.25 -3.59
C SER A 281 0.07 -7.82 -3.15
N LYS A 282 0.75 -6.86 -3.78
CA LYS A 282 0.37 -5.45 -3.69
C LYS A 282 -1.02 -5.28 -4.33
N TYR A 283 -1.78 -4.26 -3.93
CA TYR A 283 -3.10 -3.97 -4.54
C TYR A 283 -3.05 -3.90 -6.08
N LYS A 284 -2.02 -3.24 -6.64
CA LYS A 284 -1.78 -3.20 -8.09
C LYS A 284 -1.46 -4.55 -8.75
N GLY A 285 -1.12 -5.55 -7.95
CA GLY A 285 -0.89 -6.93 -8.36
C GLY A 285 -2.18 -7.72 -8.56
N GLY A 286 -3.36 -7.13 -8.31
CA GLY A 286 -4.64 -7.73 -8.66
C GLY A 286 -5.30 -8.58 -7.56
N SER A 287 -4.65 -8.76 -6.40
CA SER A 287 -5.21 -9.54 -5.29
C SER A 287 -5.29 -8.74 -3.99
N VAL A 288 -6.33 -9.03 -3.21
CA VAL A 288 -6.54 -8.55 -1.83
C VAL A 288 -6.50 -9.71 -0.83
N ALA A 289 -6.29 -10.93 -1.31
CA ALA A 289 -6.25 -12.11 -0.47
C ALA A 289 -5.11 -12.02 0.55
N VAL A 290 -5.36 -12.58 1.73
CA VAL A 290 -4.48 -12.57 2.90
C VAL A 290 -4.19 -14.00 3.30
N GLY A 291 -2.92 -14.39 3.27
CA GLY A 291 -2.47 -15.70 3.70
C GLY A 291 -1.92 -15.69 5.12
N SER A 292 -2.13 -16.78 5.83
CA SER A 292 -1.57 -16.99 7.17
C SER A 292 -0.05 -17.16 7.15
N PHE A 293 0.61 -16.81 8.27
CA PHE A 293 2.06 -16.97 8.47
C PHE A 293 2.40 -17.91 9.63
N LYS A 294 1.44 -18.68 10.12
CA LYS A 294 1.55 -19.50 11.35
C LYS A 294 2.75 -20.46 11.36
N SER A 295 3.28 -20.85 10.20
CA SER A 295 4.42 -21.77 10.07
C SER A 295 5.80 -21.11 10.02
N TRP A 296 5.91 -19.76 10.10
CA TRP A 296 7.17 -19.05 9.90
C TRP A 296 7.72 -18.40 11.19
N ASN A 297 8.92 -18.81 11.61
CA ASN A 297 9.53 -18.42 12.88
C ASN A 297 10.27 -17.07 12.87
N PHE A 298 9.79 -16.07 12.14
CA PHE A 298 10.43 -14.74 12.12
C PHE A 298 9.89 -13.79 13.21
N MET A 299 8.67 -14.03 13.71
CA MET A 299 8.08 -13.30 14.83
C MET A 299 8.39 -13.99 16.16
N PRO A 300 8.57 -13.25 17.25
CA PRO A 300 8.69 -13.82 18.59
C PRO A 300 7.52 -14.73 18.96
N ARG A 301 7.78 -15.78 19.73
CA ARG A 301 6.74 -16.71 20.20
C ARG A 301 5.58 -16.04 20.92
N ASN A 302 5.86 -15.07 21.80
CA ASN A 302 4.84 -14.34 22.55
C ASN A 302 3.95 -13.53 21.58
N SER A 303 4.55 -12.80 20.65
CA SER A 303 3.81 -12.14 19.57
C SER A 303 2.92 -13.12 18.78
N THR A 304 3.41 -14.30 18.43
CA THR A 304 2.60 -15.32 17.72
C THR A 304 1.43 -15.83 18.57
N LYS A 305 1.62 -16.05 19.88
CA LYS A 305 0.53 -16.42 20.81
C LYS A 305 -0.55 -15.34 20.87
N VAL A 306 -0.15 -14.07 20.99
CA VAL A 306 -1.07 -12.92 20.98
C VAL A 306 -1.87 -12.86 19.68
N ILE A 307 -1.22 -13.02 18.52
CA ILE A 307 -1.92 -13.03 17.24
C ILE A 307 -2.88 -14.21 17.11
N ASN A 308 -2.53 -15.40 17.64
CA ASN A 308 -3.45 -16.54 17.65
C ASN A 308 -4.68 -16.28 18.53
N ALA A 309 -4.49 -15.68 19.71
CA ALA A 309 -5.60 -15.29 20.57
C ALA A 309 -6.50 -14.24 19.91
N LEU A 310 -5.91 -13.28 19.20
CA LEU A 310 -6.65 -12.27 18.43
C LEU A 310 -7.37 -12.86 17.21
N GLN A 311 -6.76 -13.83 16.53
CA GLN A 311 -7.38 -14.55 15.43
C GLN A 311 -8.65 -15.26 15.90
N ASN A 312 -8.60 -15.92 17.05
CA ASN A 312 -9.76 -16.58 17.65
C ASN A 312 -10.87 -15.57 17.99
N PHE A 313 -10.52 -14.41 18.55
CA PHE A 313 -11.49 -13.33 18.82
C PHE A 313 -12.19 -12.86 17.53
N ILE A 314 -11.42 -12.58 16.47
CA ILE A 314 -11.99 -12.14 15.18
C ILE A 314 -12.90 -13.22 14.59
N THR A 315 -12.51 -14.49 14.68
CA THR A 315 -13.34 -15.61 14.23
C THR A 315 -14.64 -15.71 15.03
N ALA A 316 -14.62 -15.50 16.34
CA ALA A 316 -15.81 -15.47 17.18
C ALA A 316 -16.75 -14.29 16.83
N CYS A 317 -16.19 -13.09 16.56
CA CYS A 317 -16.97 -11.95 16.08
C CYS A 317 -17.63 -12.22 14.72
N PHE A 318 -16.92 -12.87 13.80
CA PHE A 318 -17.45 -13.21 12.48
C PHE A 318 -18.58 -14.25 12.56
N LYS A 319 -18.47 -15.20 13.49
CA LYS A 319 -19.52 -16.20 13.76
C LYS A 319 -20.72 -15.66 14.54
N GLY A 320 -20.68 -14.41 14.99
CA GLY A 320 -21.75 -13.80 15.77
C GLY A 320 -21.88 -14.39 17.19
N GLU A 321 -20.76 -14.83 17.79
CA GLU A 321 -20.76 -15.41 19.14
C GLU A 321 -21.01 -14.38 20.26
N PHE A 322 -20.98 -13.08 19.93
CA PHE A 322 -21.19 -11.98 20.88
C PHE A 322 -22.54 -11.30 20.62
N GLU A 323 -23.51 -11.48 21.52
CA GLU A 323 -24.87 -10.94 21.37
C GLU A 323 -24.92 -9.41 21.29
N GLN A 324 -23.99 -8.73 21.97
CA GLN A 324 -23.95 -7.27 22.08
C GLN A 324 -23.16 -6.58 20.95
N LEU A 325 -22.59 -7.35 20.03
CA LEU A 325 -21.82 -6.84 18.90
C LEU A 325 -22.53 -7.14 17.57
N PRO A 326 -22.52 -6.19 16.62
CA PRO A 326 -22.91 -6.51 15.26
C PRO A 326 -21.92 -7.52 14.67
N MET A 327 -22.36 -8.29 13.67
CA MET A 327 -21.47 -9.19 12.93
C MET A 327 -20.34 -8.37 12.30
N LEU A 328 -19.10 -8.65 12.70
CA LEU A 328 -17.91 -7.92 12.26
C LEU A 328 -17.15 -8.71 11.20
N ASP A 329 -16.81 -8.05 10.11
CA ASP A 329 -16.16 -8.69 8.96
C ASP A 329 -14.80 -8.06 8.62
N ALA A 330 -13.98 -8.76 7.85
CA ALA A 330 -12.78 -8.23 7.23
C ALA A 330 -13.11 -7.05 6.31
N PHE A 331 -12.27 -6.02 6.36
CA PHE A 331 -12.44 -4.84 5.53
C PHE A 331 -12.03 -5.12 4.09
N ASP A 332 -12.95 -4.94 3.16
CA ASP A 332 -12.67 -5.02 1.73
C ASP A 332 -12.24 -3.65 1.20
N PRO A 333 -10.98 -3.50 0.72
CA PRO A 333 -10.49 -2.24 0.17
C PRO A 333 -11.15 -1.87 -1.17
N ILE A 334 -11.84 -2.80 -1.82
CA ILE A 334 -12.59 -2.55 -3.05
C ILE A 334 -13.93 -1.94 -2.67
N THR A 335 -14.77 -2.62 -1.89
CA THR A 335 -16.12 -2.10 -1.57
C THR A 335 -16.15 -1.08 -0.43
N TYR A 336 -15.07 -0.97 0.37
CA TYR A 336 -15.01 -0.18 1.61
C TYR A 336 -15.98 -0.66 2.70
N ASN A 337 -16.45 -1.89 2.59
CA ASN A 337 -17.29 -2.57 3.57
C ASN A 337 -16.44 -3.39 4.54
N GLY A 338 -17.05 -3.81 5.64
CA GLY A 338 -16.38 -4.53 6.71
C GLY A 338 -15.63 -3.61 7.68
N ASN A 339 -15.00 -4.22 8.67
CA ASN A 339 -14.55 -3.57 9.89
C ASN A 339 -13.05 -3.77 10.09
N TRP A 340 -12.59 -5.01 10.08
CA TRP A 340 -11.22 -5.36 10.45
C TRP A 340 -10.22 -5.05 9.34
N ARG A 341 -9.27 -4.13 9.57
CA ARG A 341 -8.29 -3.74 8.54
C ARG A 341 -6.95 -4.43 8.71
N HIS A 342 -6.26 -4.11 9.79
CA HIS A 342 -4.91 -4.61 10.05
C HIS A 342 -4.61 -4.55 11.54
N VAL A 343 -3.57 -5.29 11.93
CA VAL A 343 -3.05 -5.39 13.29
C VAL A 343 -1.60 -4.96 13.24
N LEU A 344 -1.24 -4.00 14.08
CA LEU A 344 0.15 -3.76 14.43
C LEU A 344 0.43 -4.49 15.74
N ILE A 345 1.46 -5.32 15.74
CA ILE A 345 2.00 -5.93 16.96
C ILE A 345 3.47 -5.55 17.13
N ARG A 346 3.84 -5.28 18.38
CA ARG A 346 5.21 -4.98 18.78
C ARG A 346 5.54 -5.70 20.07
N GLU A 347 6.78 -6.18 20.16
CA GLU A 347 7.34 -6.77 21.38
C GLU A 347 8.59 -6.00 21.80
N SER A 348 8.68 -5.65 23.08
CA SER A 348 9.86 -5.02 23.66
C SER A 348 10.92 -6.07 24.00
N ARG A 349 12.16 -5.63 24.27
CA ARG A 349 13.20 -6.53 24.78
C ARG A 349 12.92 -7.03 26.20
N SER A 350 12.06 -6.34 26.95
CA SER A 350 11.57 -6.78 28.26
C SER A 350 10.42 -7.80 28.15
N GLY A 351 9.98 -8.14 26.94
CA GLY A 351 8.87 -9.07 26.69
C GLY A 351 7.47 -8.42 26.76
N ASP A 352 7.36 -7.10 26.93
CA ASP A 352 6.08 -6.39 26.87
C ASP A 352 5.56 -6.40 25.42
N THR A 353 4.30 -6.80 25.22
CA THR A 353 3.64 -6.82 23.92
C THR A 353 2.56 -5.74 23.79
N LEU A 354 2.62 -5.01 22.68
CA LEU A 354 1.66 -3.98 22.30
C LEU A 354 0.94 -4.41 21.02
N VAL A 355 -0.39 -4.39 21.07
CA VAL A 355 -1.24 -4.55 19.90
C VAL A 355 -2.01 -3.26 19.63
N VAL A 356 -2.01 -2.83 18.38
CA VAL A 356 -2.92 -1.80 17.87
C VAL A 356 -3.77 -2.43 16.77
N LEU A 357 -5.07 -2.52 17.02
CA LEU A 357 -6.06 -3.07 16.11
C LEU A 357 -6.71 -1.94 15.32
N TYR A 358 -6.61 -1.98 14.00
CA TYR A 358 -7.16 -0.95 13.13
C TYR A 358 -8.52 -1.38 12.59
N ILE A 359 -9.53 -0.55 12.83
CA ILE A 359 -10.93 -0.85 12.49
C ILE A 359 -11.54 0.29 11.66
N ASN A 360 -12.43 -0.10 10.74
CA ASN A 360 -13.36 0.78 10.06
C ASN A 360 -14.69 0.77 10.84
N THR A 361 -15.06 1.91 11.41
CA THR A 361 -16.24 2.06 12.28
C THR A 361 -17.42 2.68 11.53
N TYR A 362 -17.42 2.61 10.20
CA TYR A 362 -18.53 3.17 9.43
C TYR A 362 -19.82 2.45 9.79
N GLY A 363 -20.81 3.20 10.28
CA GLY A 363 -22.09 2.66 10.73
C GLY A 363 -22.08 2.16 12.18
N PHE A 364 -21.01 2.34 12.94
CA PHE A 364 -21.00 2.03 14.37
C PHE A 364 -21.60 3.18 15.18
N THR A 365 -22.41 2.82 16.17
CA THR A 365 -22.79 3.74 17.25
C THR A 365 -21.68 3.79 18.31
N GLU A 366 -21.67 4.81 19.16
CA GLU A 366 -20.76 4.85 20.32
C GLU A 366 -21.01 3.67 21.28
N GLU A 367 -22.24 3.16 21.34
CA GLU A 367 -22.57 1.95 22.09
C GLU A 367 -21.86 0.72 21.50
N ASN A 368 -21.91 0.51 20.18
CA ASN A 368 -21.18 -0.60 19.55
C ASN A 368 -19.66 -0.48 19.78
N MET A 369 -19.13 0.75 19.81
CA MET A 369 -17.73 0.98 20.12
C MET A 369 -17.39 0.60 21.56
N ASN A 370 -18.20 0.99 22.53
CA ASN A 370 -17.97 0.65 23.95
C ASN A 370 -18.10 -0.85 24.19
N ASN A 371 -19.14 -1.49 23.64
CA ASN A 371 -19.29 -2.94 23.72
C ASN A 371 -18.07 -3.65 23.12
N LEU A 372 -17.53 -3.17 22.00
CA LEU A 372 -16.34 -3.77 21.40
C LEU A 372 -15.11 -3.63 22.29
N LEU A 373 -14.93 -2.47 22.93
CA LEU A 373 -13.83 -2.27 23.87
C LEU A 373 -13.96 -3.19 25.08
N ASP A 374 -15.18 -3.39 25.59
CA ASP A 374 -15.45 -4.24 26.75
C ASP A 374 -15.28 -5.74 26.42
N GLU A 375 -15.72 -6.18 25.25
CA GLU A 375 -15.50 -7.55 24.77
C GLU A 375 -14.02 -7.85 24.53
N LEU A 376 -13.27 -6.92 23.92
CA LEU A 376 -11.82 -7.05 23.78
C LEU A 376 -11.13 -7.10 25.15
N ARG A 377 -11.57 -6.29 26.10
CA ARG A 377 -11.03 -6.31 27.47
C ARG A 377 -11.29 -7.65 28.14
N THR A 378 -12.53 -8.13 28.09
CA THR A 378 -12.94 -9.41 28.68
C THR A 378 -12.17 -10.56 28.05
N TRP A 379 -12.11 -10.63 26.72
CA TRP A 379 -11.41 -11.71 25.99
C TRP A 379 -9.95 -11.87 26.41
N PHE A 380 -9.22 -10.76 26.56
CA PHE A 380 -7.79 -10.78 26.84
C PHE A 380 -7.42 -10.67 28.33
N GLN A 381 -8.33 -10.30 29.22
CA GLN A 381 -8.05 -10.24 30.66
C GLN A 381 -8.58 -11.45 31.42
N THR A 382 -9.77 -11.96 31.07
CA THR A 382 -10.43 -13.05 31.80
C THR A 382 -10.92 -14.18 30.90
N GLY A 383 -11.01 -13.96 29.59
CA GLY A 383 -11.52 -14.90 28.60
C GLY A 383 -10.45 -15.81 27.98
N PRO A 384 -10.75 -16.40 26.81
CA PRO A 384 -9.89 -17.37 26.13
C PRO A 384 -8.52 -16.82 25.70
N GLY A 385 -8.37 -15.49 25.63
CA GLY A 385 -7.12 -14.82 25.27
C GLY A 385 -6.25 -14.41 26.46
N SER A 386 -6.67 -14.69 27.70
CA SER A 386 -5.97 -14.27 28.93
C SER A 386 -4.54 -14.78 29.01
N ASP A 387 -4.30 -16.03 28.63
CA ASP A 387 -2.97 -16.65 28.65
C ASP A 387 -2.05 -16.23 27.48
N SER A 388 -2.48 -15.28 26.64
CA SER A 388 -1.69 -14.81 25.51
C SER A 388 -0.45 -14.00 25.91
N GLY A 389 -0.43 -13.44 27.13
CA GLY A 389 0.65 -12.55 27.59
C GLY A 389 0.58 -11.15 26.97
N LEU A 390 -0.60 -10.70 26.51
CA LEU A 390 -0.79 -9.36 25.97
C LEU A 390 -0.67 -8.29 27.07
N THR A 391 0.27 -7.36 26.93
CA THR A 391 0.46 -6.30 27.96
C THR A 391 -0.33 -5.02 27.70
N SER A 392 -0.49 -4.64 26.43
CA SER A 392 -1.21 -3.42 26.05
C SER A 392 -1.99 -3.63 24.75
N LEU A 393 -3.26 -3.21 24.77
CA LEU A 393 -4.15 -3.28 23.61
C LEU A 393 -4.80 -1.92 23.33
N TYR A 394 -4.74 -1.51 22.08
CA TYR A 394 -5.35 -0.29 21.57
C TYR A 394 -6.19 -0.56 20.33
N LEU A 395 -7.23 0.24 20.16
CA LEU A 395 -8.09 0.26 18.99
C LEU A 395 -7.90 1.59 18.27
N SER A 396 -7.52 1.55 16.99
CA SER A 396 -7.36 2.74 16.15
C SER A 396 -8.50 2.82 15.14
N ILE A 397 -9.22 3.94 15.17
CA ILE A 397 -10.32 4.20 14.26
C ILE A 397 -9.75 4.75 12.95
N CYS A 398 -9.94 4.02 11.86
CA CYS A 398 -9.55 4.49 10.54
C CYS A 398 -10.72 5.23 9.89
N SER A 399 -10.63 6.56 9.81
CA SER A 399 -11.54 7.32 8.96
C SER A 399 -11.36 6.97 7.47
N ARG A 400 -12.42 7.16 6.69
CA ARG A 400 -12.47 6.83 5.25
C ARG A 400 -11.49 7.65 4.41
N SER A 401 -11.12 8.82 4.91
CA SER A 401 -10.22 9.76 4.27
C SER A 401 -8.80 9.32 4.59
N GLY A 402 -7.96 9.05 3.58
CA GLY A 402 -6.52 8.78 3.76
C GLY A 402 -5.70 9.97 4.28
N ILE A 403 -6.32 10.81 5.12
CA ILE A 403 -5.74 11.90 5.88
C ILE A 403 -4.93 11.24 7.01
N LYS A 404 -3.80 11.87 7.35
CA LYS A 404 -2.90 11.41 8.40
C LYS A 404 -3.70 11.19 9.69
N GLN A 405 -3.63 9.97 10.22
CA GLN A 405 -4.16 9.64 11.54
C GLN A 405 -3.56 10.60 12.57
N SER A 406 -4.41 11.33 13.29
CA SER A 406 -4.01 12.06 14.50
C SER A 406 -3.98 11.08 15.68
N ASP A 407 -3.25 11.43 16.75
CA ASP A 407 -3.25 10.66 18.00
C ASP A 407 -4.65 10.58 18.66
N GLU A 408 -5.62 11.40 18.22
CA GLU A 408 -7.00 11.47 18.72
C GLU A 408 -7.86 10.26 18.33
N ASP A 409 -7.47 9.47 17.32
CA ASP A 409 -8.23 8.30 16.83
C ASP A 409 -7.87 6.98 17.55
N LEU A 410 -7.06 7.04 18.62
CA LEU A 410 -6.57 5.87 19.34
C LEU A 410 -7.27 5.70 20.69
N ARG A 411 -8.10 4.66 20.81
CA ARG A 411 -8.79 4.28 22.06
C ARG A 411 -8.02 3.18 22.77
N GLN A 412 -7.74 3.37 24.05
CA GLN A 412 -7.08 2.35 24.88
C GLN A 412 -8.10 1.31 25.36
N VAL A 413 -7.79 0.03 25.19
CA VAL A 413 -8.59 -1.06 25.77
C VAL A 413 -8.10 -1.36 27.20
N PHE A 414 -6.79 -1.65 27.34
CA PHE A 414 -6.09 -1.82 28.61
C PHE A 414 -4.57 -1.69 28.44
N GLY A 415 -3.84 -1.66 29.56
CA GLY A 415 -2.37 -1.76 29.59
C GLY A 415 -1.62 -0.45 29.85
N LYS A 416 -0.33 -0.43 29.52
CA LYS A 416 0.55 0.75 29.66
C LYS A 416 0.40 1.71 28.48
N PRO A 417 0.56 3.04 28.71
CA PRO A 417 0.50 4.06 27.65
C PRO A 417 1.51 3.80 26.53
N VAL A 418 1.08 4.01 25.29
CA VAL A 418 1.88 3.80 24.07
C VAL A 418 3.23 4.52 24.11
N SER A 419 3.29 5.71 24.73
CA SER A 419 4.51 6.52 24.88
C SER A 419 5.63 5.79 25.64
N GLN A 420 5.29 4.94 26.62
CA GLN A 420 6.28 4.14 27.36
C GLN A 420 6.83 2.97 26.54
N ILE A 421 6.05 2.47 25.57
CA ILE A 421 6.42 1.32 24.71
C ILE A 421 7.11 1.78 23.42
N LEU A 422 6.79 2.98 22.92
CA LEU A 422 7.35 3.57 21.70
C LEU A 422 8.70 4.28 21.90
N LEU A 423 9.21 4.46 23.13
CA LEU A 423 10.47 5.18 23.41
C LEU A 423 11.73 4.60 22.71
N LEU A 424 11.62 3.45 22.04
CA LEU A 424 12.69 2.90 21.21
C LEU A 424 12.67 3.35 19.73
N TYR A 425 11.77 4.25 19.32
CA TYR A 425 11.64 4.69 17.92
C TYR A 425 12.79 5.59 17.44
N TYR A 426 13.45 6.32 18.34
CA TYR A 426 14.40 7.36 17.95
C TYR A 426 15.78 6.85 17.48
N TYR A 427 16.13 5.58 17.73
CA TYR A 427 17.44 5.07 17.30
C TYR A 427 17.47 4.51 15.87
N CYS A 428 16.36 3.98 15.34
CA CYS A 428 16.36 3.40 13.98
C CYS A 428 16.32 4.44 12.85
N TYR A 429 15.79 5.64 13.10
CA TYR A 429 15.85 6.74 12.13
C TYR A 429 17.27 7.25 11.88
N PHE A 430 18.18 7.01 12.83
CA PHE A 430 19.58 7.41 12.73
C PHE A 430 20.32 6.66 11.61
N VAL A 431 20.00 5.38 11.39
CA VAL A 431 20.68 4.54 10.37
C VAL A 431 20.32 4.96 8.94
N ARG A 432 19.06 5.37 8.70
CA ARG A 432 18.64 5.89 7.37
C ARG A 432 19.27 7.25 7.05
N TYR A 433 19.53 8.06 8.08
CA TYR A 433 20.23 9.33 7.94
C TYR A 433 21.72 9.14 7.66
N ILE A 434 22.36 8.13 8.25
CA ILE A 434 23.79 7.85 8.02
C ILE A 434 24.06 7.51 6.53
N THR A 435 23.20 6.75 5.86
CA THR A 435 23.40 6.45 4.42
C THR A 435 23.29 7.71 3.55
N ILE A 436 22.38 8.64 3.88
CA ILE A 436 22.20 9.91 3.16
C ILE A 436 23.35 10.88 3.48
N ILE A 437 23.85 10.90 4.72
CA ILE A 437 24.97 11.74 5.16
C ILE A 437 26.27 11.26 4.51
N ILE A 438 26.52 9.96 4.39
CA ILE A 438 27.72 9.43 3.70
C ILE A 438 27.70 9.80 2.21
N LEU A 439 26.55 9.70 1.53
CA LEU A 439 26.42 10.16 0.14
C LEU A 439 26.58 11.68 -0.01
N LYS A 440 26.05 12.47 0.93
CA LYS A 440 26.25 13.94 0.93
C LYS A 440 27.69 14.35 1.25
N LEU A 441 28.37 13.65 2.16
CA LEU A 441 29.77 13.91 2.48
C LEU A 441 30.68 13.54 1.32
N LEU A 442 30.39 12.47 0.58
CA LEU A 442 31.09 12.16 -0.66
C LEU A 442 30.88 13.25 -1.72
N VAL A 443 29.65 13.76 -1.91
CA VAL A 443 29.39 14.84 -2.89
C VAL A 443 29.97 16.19 -2.44
N CYS A 444 29.96 16.53 -1.15
CA CYS A 444 30.51 17.79 -0.65
C CYS A 444 32.04 17.81 -0.58
N LYS A 445 32.71 16.65 -0.43
CA LYS A 445 34.18 16.59 -0.37
C LYS A 445 34.85 16.74 -1.74
N TYR A 446 34.08 16.64 -2.84
CA TYR A 446 34.56 16.81 -4.22
C TYR A 446 34.00 18.05 -4.93
N ASN A 447 33.49 19.04 -4.18
CA ASN A 447 33.33 20.41 -4.68
C ASN A 447 34.53 21.25 -4.24
N VAL A 448 35.67 21.05 -4.91
CA VAL A 448 36.74 22.04 -5.09
C VAL A 448 37.11 22.02 -6.56
#